data_AF-A0A524FFZ4-F1
#
_entry.id   AF-A0A524FFZ4-F1
#
_cell.length_a   1.000
_cell.length_b   1.000
_cell.length_c   1.000
_cell.angle_alpha   90.00
_cell.angle_beta   90.00
_cell.angle_gamma   90.00
#
_symmetry.space_group_name_H-M   'P 1'
#
loop_
_entity.id
_entity.type
_entity.pdbx_description
1 polymer ?
#
loop_
_entity_poly.entity_id
_entity_poly.type
_entity_poly.pdbx_seq_one_letter_code
_entity_poly.pdbx_strand_id
1 'polypeptide(L)'
;MRRSKILYIYSENLNFFYLVNRELNHLNIKFKILNFGDKIPSIPCVIITTVKELERIESPNRKVVILSYDKNDNFNQFILRILASYRIGYKEQYSNLIFSIDPGTKHIGLLIYLDDYYLNSHTIYNKEDLIIKIKDYVQGLQKTDDLISLKFKFGKGILPITRNLINSIYSLFKNRSDMKFYLIDESKSSKIKIYKKKRKIPKHEASALVLSFRDGIEVNILSFQNGIKYINSKKLNKQNLLAENIENSNNILSFGEIAEKVLNGKLSLSESTEMLKNLKY
;
A
#
# COMPACT_ATOMS: atom_id res chain seq x y z
N MET A 1 8.36 13.32 11.48
CA MET A 1 9.47 13.50 10.51
C MET A 1 10.27 12.19 10.37
N ARG A 2 9.97 11.32 9.38
CA ARG A 2 10.68 10.04 9.21
C ARG A 2 11.99 10.28 8.44
N ARG A 3 13.12 10.25 9.16
CA ARG A 3 14.47 10.24 8.56
C ARG A 3 14.63 8.99 7.69
N SER A 4 15.38 9.11 6.59
CA SER A 4 15.73 8.00 5.70
C SER A 4 16.30 6.84 6.51
N LYS A 5 15.56 5.74 6.59
CA LYS A 5 15.99 4.56 7.33
C LYS A 5 17.01 3.80 6.48
N ILE A 6 18.22 3.68 6.99
CA ILE A 6 19.26 2.91 6.33
C ILE A 6 18.95 1.43 6.60
N LEU A 7 18.96 0.64 5.54
CA LEU A 7 18.79 -0.80 5.58
C LEU A 7 20.16 -1.47 5.48
N TYR A 8 20.44 -2.42 6.35
CA TYR A 8 21.66 -3.22 6.32
C TYR A 8 21.30 -4.70 6.13
N ILE A 9 22.12 -5.42 5.36
CA ILE A 9 22.13 -6.88 5.35
C ILE A 9 23.36 -7.31 6.16
N TYR A 10 23.14 -8.15 7.17
CA TYR A 10 24.15 -8.75 8.02
C TYR A 10 24.01 -10.27 7.90
N SER A 11 24.77 -10.88 7.00
CA SER A 11 24.70 -12.33 6.77
C SER A 11 25.90 -12.84 5.96
N GLU A 12 26.42 -14.00 6.35
CA GLU A 12 27.41 -14.80 5.63
C GLU A 12 26.72 -15.91 4.82
N ASN A 13 25.42 -16.15 5.07
CA ASN A 13 24.62 -17.09 4.30
C ASN A 13 24.39 -16.57 2.88
N LEU A 14 25.19 -17.06 1.93
CA LEU A 14 25.15 -16.66 0.53
C LEU A 14 23.78 -16.83 -0.14
N ASN A 15 23.04 -17.89 0.21
CA ASN A 15 21.71 -18.12 -0.36
C ASN A 15 20.71 -17.07 0.15
N PHE A 16 20.71 -16.84 1.46
CA PHE A 16 19.87 -15.80 2.06
C PHE A 16 20.22 -14.41 1.50
N PHE A 17 21.51 -14.07 1.45
CA PHE A 17 21.99 -12.82 0.89
C PHE A 17 21.52 -12.65 -0.56
N TYR A 18 21.69 -13.67 -1.40
CA TYR A 18 21.26 -13.64 -2.80
C TYR A 18 19.76 -13.38 -2.93
N LEU A 19 18.93 -14.12 -2.19
CA LEU A 19 17.48 -13.97 -2.23
C LEU A 19 17.04 -12.57 -1.79
N VAL A 20 17.55 -12.08 -0.66
CA VAL A 20 17.22 -10.74 -0.15
C VAL A 20 17.72 -9.65 -1.11
N ASN A 21 18.96 -9.74 -1.58
CA ASN A 21 19.53 -8.79 -2.54
C ASN A 21 18.68 -8.68 -3.81
N ARG A 22 18.26 -9.82 -4.38
CA ARG A 22 17.40 -9.85 -5.56
C ARG A 22 16.09 -9.10 -5.32
N GLU A 23 15.41 -9.38 -4.21
CA GLU A 23 14.12 -8.74 -3.90
C GLU A 23 14.27 -7.25 -3.59
N LEU A 24 15.31 -6.84 -2.86
CA LEU A 24 15.56 -5.42 -2.57
C LEU A 24 15.87 -4.62 -3.84
N ASN A 25 16.65 -5.20 -4.76
CA ASN A 25 16.91 -4.58 -6.06
C ASN A 25 15.64 -4.47 -6.90
N HIS A 26 14.81 -5.53 -6.94
CA HIS A 26 13.52 -5.50 -7.62
C HIS A 26 12.61 -4.39 -7.06
N LEU A 27 12.60 -4.19 -5.73
CA LEU A 27 11.85 -3.14 -5.05
C LEU A 27 12.50 -1.75 -5.09
N ASN A 28 13.68 -1.62 -5.72
CA ASN A 28 14.51 -0.40 -5.73
C ASN A 28 14.79 0.15 -4.32
N ILE A 29 15.05 -0.74 -3.35
CA ILE A 29 15.42 -0.39 -1.99
C ILE A 29 16.94 -0.36 -1.88
N LYS A 30 17.47 0.79 -1.47
CA LYS A 30 18.90 0.94 -1.19
C LYS A 30 19.22 0.30 0.16
N PHE A 31 20.28 -0.50 0.19
CA PHE A 31 20.80 -1.11 1.40
C PHE A 31 22.33 -1.04 1.43
N LYS A 32 22.90 -1.34 2.59
CA LYS A 32 24.34 -1.50 2.81
C LYS A 32 24.61 -2.90 3.33
N ILE A 33 25.84 -3.37 3.16
CA ILE A 33 26.30 -4.62 3.76
C ILE A 33 26.99 -4.26 5.08
N LEU A 34 26.73 -5.05 6.11
CA LEU A 34 27.41 -4.96 7.40
C LEU A 34 28.12 -6.29 7.62
N ASN A 35 29.44 -6.27 7.76
CA ASN A 35 30.22 -7.50 7.92
C ASN A 35 30.25 -7.92 9.40
N PHE A 36 30.56 -9.18 9.65
CA PHE A 36 30.81 -9.67 11.00
C PHE A 36 32.01 -8.94 11.62
N GLY A 37 31.89 -8.57 12.90
CA GLY A 37 32.88 -7.76 13.61
C GLY A 37 32.78 -6.25 13.36
N ASP A 38 32.01 -5.80 12.36
CA ASP A 38 31.75 -4.37 12.18
C ASP A 38 30.86 -3.85 13.32
N LYS A 39 31.15 -2.63 13.77
CA LYS A 39 30.35 -1.97 14.80
C LYS A 39 28.94 -1.69 14.29
N ILE A 40 27.93 -2.17 15.03
CA ILE A 40 26.52 -1.86 14.74
C ILE A 40 26.30 -0.34 14.77
N PRO A 41 25.67 0.26 13.73
CA PRO A 41 25.42 1.70 13.69
C PRO A 41 24.60 2.20 14.89
N SER A 42 24.99 3.33 15.46
CA SER A 42 24.27 3.99 16.58
C SER A 42 23.09 4.85 16.14
N ILE A 43 22.80 4.87 14.83
CA ILE A 43 21.71 5.62 14.21
C ILE A 43 20.50 4.71 13.95
N PRO A 44 19.27 5.25 13.86
CA PRO A 44 18.11 4.44 13.52
C PRO A 44 18.24 3.73 12.17
N CYS A 45 18.30 2.40 12.20
CA CYS A 45 18.45 1.56 11.03
C CYS A 45 17.68 0.25 11.18
N VAL A 46 17.55 -0.48 10.07
CA VAL A 46 17.00 -1.83 10.03
C VAL A 46 18.13 -2.77 9.61
N ILE A 47 18.35 -3.84 10.36
CA ILE A 47 19.30 -4.91 10.05
C ILE A 47 18.52 -6.16 9.67
N ILE A 48 18.85 -6.72 8.51
CA ILE A 48 18.28 -7.95 7.98
C ILE A 48 19.31 -9.06 8.19
N THR A 49 18.90 -10.16 8.83
CA THR A 49 19.79 -11.28 9.15
C THR A 49 19.02 -12.61 9.15
N THR A 50 19.69 -13.73 9.38
CA THR A 50 19.05 -15.02 9.68
C THR A 50 18.97 -15.27 11.18
N VAL A 51 18.05 -16.13 11.63
CA VAL A 51 17.93 -16.51 13.05
C VAL A 51 19.25 -17.10 13.58
N LYS A 52 19.95 -17.91 12.77
CA LYS A 52 21.24 -18.51 13.15
C LYS A 52 22.36 -17.49 13.38
N GLU A 53 22.28 -16.34 12.73
CA GLU A 53 23.30 -15.28 12.81
C GLU A 53 22.92 -14.20 13.83
N LEU A 54 21.69 -14.24 14.36
CA LEU A 54 21.17 -13.24 15.29
C LEU A 54 21.97 -13.18 16.59
N GLU A 55 22.40 -14.33 17.11
CA GLU A 55 23.19 -14.44 18.35
C GLU A 55 24.56 -13.75 18.25
N ARG A 56 25.06 -13.55 17.03
CA ARG A 56 26.34 -12.86 16.76
C ARG A 56 26.20 -11.34 16.76
N ILE A 57 24.99 -10.79 16.92
CA ILE A 57 24.76 -9.36 17.00
C ILE A 57 24.80 -8.94 18.47
N GLU A 58 25.92 -8.36 18.89
CA GLU A 58 26.09 -7.85 20.25
C GLU A 58 25.12 -6.69 20.53
N SER A 59 24.33 -6.83 21.61
CA SER A 59 23.49 -5.82 22.26
C SER A 59 23.06 -4.66 21.35
N PRO A 60 22.10 -4.88 20.44
CA PRO A 60 21.67 -3.84 19.53
C PRO A 60 21.16 -2.62 20.31
N ASN A 61 21.67 -1.45 19.93
CA ASN A 61 21.17 -0.17 20.43
C ASN A 61 19.64 -0.13 20.23
N ARG A 62 18.87 0.38 21.20
CA ARG A 62 17.39 0.49 21.16
C ARG A 62 16.82 1.15 19.89
N LYS A 63 17.65 1.86 19.12
CA LYS A 63 17.29 2.52 17.86
C LYS A 63 17.36 1.60 16.64
N VAL A 64 17.90 0.39 16.78
CA VAL A 64 18.10 -0.60 15.71
C VAL A 64 16.95 -1.59 15.72
N VAL A 65 16.35 -1.80 14.56
CA VAL A 65 15.38 -2.88 14.35
C VAL A 65 16.10 -4.04 13.69
N ILE A 66 16.02 -5.23 14.28
CA ILE A 66 16.54 -6.45 13.66
C ILE A 66 15.38 -7.28 13.13
N LEU A 67 15.46 -7.65 11.86
CA LEU A 67 14.55 -8.57 11.20
C LEU A 67 15.32 -9.85 10.86
N SER A 68 15.04 -10.92 11.60
CA SER A 68 15.60 -12.24 11.35
C SER A 68 14.67 -13.07 10.46
N TYR A 69 15.27 -13.87 9.59
CA TYR A 69 14.60 -14.89 8.77
C TYR A 69 14.95 -16.29 9.26
N ASP A 70 13.94 -17.12 9.43
CA ASP A 70 14.10 -18.57 9.59
C ASP A 70 13.83 -19.29 8.27
N LYS A 71 14.52 -20.40 7.99
CA LYS A 71 14.32 -21.18 6.76
C LYS A 71 12.89 -21.73 6.61
N ASN A 72 12.17 -21.88 7.72
CA ASN A 72 10.79 -22.36 7.75
C ASN A 72 9.78 -21.21 7.59
N ASP A 73 10.23 -19.95 7.63
CA ASP A 73 9.37 -18.79 7.41
C ASP A 73 9.01 -18.66 5.92
N ASN A 74 7.82 -18.11 5.67
CA ASN A 74 7.44 -17.65 4.34
C ASN A 74 8.31 -16.45 3.93
N PHE A 75 9.17 -16.64 2.92
CA PHE A 75 10.11 -15.61 2.47
C PHE A 75 9.41 -14.36 1.93
N ASN A 76 8.28 -14.47 1.23
CA ASN A 76 7.55 -13.31 0.73
C ASN A 76 7.03 -12.45 1.89
N GLN A 77 6.52 -13.09 2.95
CA GLN A 77 6.09 -12.38 4.15
C GLN A 77 7.27 -11.70 4.84
N PHE A 78 8.46 -12.31 4.87
CA PHE A 78 9.67 -11.66 5.36
C PHE A 78 10.03 -10.39 4.57
N ILE A 79 9.97 -10.43 3.24
CA ILE A 79 10.19 -9.26 2.38
C ILE A 79 9.17 -8.15 2.67
N LEU A 80 7.91 -8.51 2.94
CA LEU A 80 6.88 -7.54 3.33
C LEU A 80 7.20 -6.86 4.67
N ARG A 81 7.73 -7.60 5.65
CA ARG A 81 8.20 -7.04 6.93
C ARG A 81 9.35 -6.05 6.72
N ILE A 82 10.29 -6.37 5.82
CA ILE A 82 11.37 -5.46 5.44
C ILE A 82 10.82 -4.19 4.80
N LEU A 83 9.91 -4.34 3.83
CA LEU A 83 9.33 -3.21 3.11
C LEU A 83 8.56 -2.28 4.05
N ALA A 84 7.74 -2.83 4.95
CA ALA A 84 7.04 -2.07 5.97
C ALA A 84 8.03 -1.31 6.89
N SER A 85 9.09 -1.99 7.34
CA SER A 85 10.10 -1.41 8.21
C SER A 85 10.89 -0.29 7.53
N TYR A 86 11.17 -0.42 6.24
CA TYR A 86 11.87 0.57 5.43
C TYR A 86 10.99 1.80 5.11
N ARG A 87 9.75 1.59 4.65
CA ARG A 87 8.85 2.66 4.19
C ARG A 87 8.17 3.39 5.34
N ILE A 88 7.74 2.65 6.35
CA ILE A 88 6.86 3.13 7.43
C ILE A 88 7.59 3.01 8.77
N GLY A 89 8.44 2.02 8.92
CA GLY A 89 9.04 1.74 10.21
C GLY A 89 8.36 0.60 10.90
N TYR A 90 9.22 -0.20 11.49
CA TYR A 90 8.81 -1.36 12.23
C TYR A 90 7.93 -0.97 13.41
N LYS A 91 6.86 -1.73 13.55
CA LYS A 91 5.99 -1.78 14.71
C LYS A 91 5.70 -3.25 14.97
N GLU A 92 5.54 -3.61 16.24
CA GLU A 92 5.02 -4.92 16.60
C GLU A 92 3.57 -5.08 16.13
N GLN A 93 2.82 -3.98 16.13
CA GLN A 93 1.43 -3.94 15.72
C GLN A 93 1.18 -2.75 14.81
N TYR A 94 0.67 -3.04 13.62
CA TYR A 94 0.12 -2.04 12.71
C TYR A 94 -1.39 -1.95 12.89
N SER A 95 -1.94 -0.77 12.66
CA SER A 95 -3.35 -0.47 12.93
C SER A 95 -4.25 -0.79 11.75
N ASN A 96 -3.81 -0.48 10.52
CA ASN A 96 -4.65 -0.69 9.34
C ASN A 96 -3.88 -1.03 8.06
N LEU A 97 -4.55 -1.81 7.19
CA LEU A 97 -4.19 -2.03 5.80
C LEU A 97 -5.31 -1.50 4.90
N ILE A 98 -4.93 -0.66 3.94
CA ILE A 98 -5.84 -0.11 2.94
C ILE A 98 -5.43 -0.61 1.57
N PHE A 99 -6.35 -1.28 0.88
CA PHE A 99 -6.17 -1.76 -0.48
C PHE A 99 -7.02 -0.91 -1.42
N SER A 100 -6.39 -0.17 -2.32
CA SER A 100 -7.07 0.51 -3.42
C SER A 100 -6.98 -0.33 -4.67
N ILE A 101 -8.12 -0.69 -5.24
CA ILE A 101 -8.26 -1.69 -6.29
C ILE A 101 -8.99 -1.06 -7.48
N ASP A 102 -8.33 -1.04 -8.64
CA ASP A 102 -8.92 -0.71 -9.93
C ASP A 102 -9.24 -1.99 -10.70
N PRO A 103 -10.50 -2.48 -10.68
CA PRO A 103 -10.84 -3.77 -11.26
C PRO A 103 -11.01 -3.67 -12.78
N GLY A 104 -10.12 -4.33 -13.53
CA GLY A 104 -10.21 -4.51 -14.98
C GLY A 104 -10.46 -5.97 -15.40
N THR A 105 -10.72 -6.19 -16.69
CA THR A 105 -10.91 -7.54 -17.25
C THR A 105 -9.61 -8.33 -17.36
N LYS A 106 -8.52 -7.67 -17.77
CA LYS A 106 -7.21 -8.27 -18.02
C LYS A 106 -6.16 -7.88 -16.99
N HIS A 107 -6.30 -6.69 -16.43
CA HIS A 107 -5.35 -6.13 -15.48
C HIS A 107 -6.11 -5.47 -14.35
N ILE A 108 -5.67 -5.73 -13.13
CA ILE A 108 -6.19 -5.12 -11.92
C ILE A 108 -5.07 -4.28 -11.33
N GLY A 109 -5.33 -3.00 -11.13
CA GLY A 109 -4.42 -2.13 -10.39
C GLY A 109 -4.61 -2.33 -8.89
N LEU A 110 -3.52 -2.54 -8.16
CA LEU A 110 -3.54 -2.65 -6.70
C LEU A 110 -2.56 -1.67 -6.08
N LEU A 111 -3.03 -0.84 -5.15
CA LEU A 111 -2.18 -0.09 -4.24
C LEU A 111 -2.44 -0.50 -2.80
N ILE A 112 -1.37 -0.67 -2.03
CA ILE A 112 -1.43 -1.01 -0.62
C ILE A 112 -0.87 0.15 0.20
N TYR A 113 -1.62 0.54 1.22
CA TYR A 113 -1.19 1.45 2.28
C TYR A 113 -1.20 0.71 3.60
N LEU A 114 -0.22 1.01 4.45
CA LEU A 114 -0.11 0.49 5.80
C LEU A 114 0.00 1.69 6.75
N ASP A 115 -0.88 1.72 7.75
CA ASP A 115 -1.07 2.87 8.64
C ASP A 115 -1.17 4.21 7.90
N ASP A 116 -1.99 4.24 6.85
CA ASP A 116 -2.24 5.42 6.02
C ASP A 116 -1.07 5.88 5.12
N TYR A 117 0.07 5.19 5.12
CA TYR A 117 1.22 5.51 4.24
C TYR A 117 1.36 4.49 3.11
N TYR A 118 1.77 4.97 1.93
CA TYR A 118 2.04 4.10 0.78
C TYR A 118 3.08 3.03 1.12
N LEU A 119 2.72 1.77 0.90
CA LEU A 119 3.61 0.62 1.10
C LEU A 119 4.12 0.09 -0.25
N ASN A 120 3.19 -0.31 -1.13
CA ASN A 120 3.54 -0.90 -2.43
C ASN A 120 2.40 -0.82 -3.45
N SER A 121 2.70 -1.18 -4.70
CA SER A 121 1.72 -1.28 -5.79
C SER A 121 2.02 -2.48 -6.69
N HIS A 122 0.97 -2.99 -7.34
CA HIS A 122 1.05 -4.15 -8.23
C HIS A 122 0.08 -4.00 -9.40
N THR A 123 0.52 -4.46 -10.57
CA THR A 123 -0.37 -4.78 -11.70
C THR A 123 -0.62 -6.28 -11.69
N ILE A 124 -1.85 -6.68 -11.41
CA ILE A 124 -2.25 -8.08 -11.29
C ILE A 124 -2.96 -8.54 -12.56
N TYR A 125 -2.69 -9.76 -13.02
CA TYR A 125 -3.15 -10.26 -14.33
C TYR A 125 -4.35 -11.22 -14.25
N ASN A 126 -4.69 -11.73 -13.07
CA ASN A 126 -5.87 -12.56 -12.83
C ASN A 126 -6.41 -12.34 -11.40
N LYS A 127 -7.58 -12.88 -11.09
CA LYS A 127 -8.26 -12.58 -9.83
C LYS A 127 -7.65 -13.36 -8.66
N GLU A 128 -7.22 -14.58 -8.93
CA GLU A 128 -6.68 -15.52 -7.97
C GLU A 128 -5.40 -14.95 -7.35
N ASP A 129 -4.53 -14.39 -8.19
CA ASP A 129 -3.30 -13.71 -7.77
C ASP A 129 -3.58 -12.49 -6.89
N LEU A 130 -4.68 -11.75 -7.14
CA LEU A 130 -5.08 -10.64 -6.29
C LEU A 130 -5.42 -11.13 -4.89
N ILE A 131 -6.20 -12.20 -4.79
CA ILE A 131 -6.62 -12.79 -3.51
C ILE A 131 -5.41 -13.33 -2.74
N ILE A 132 -4.50 -14.05 -3.42
CA ILE A 132 -3.24 -14.52 -2.84
C ILE A 132 -2.41 -13.33 -2.35
N LYS A 133 -2.28 -12.27 -3.16
CA LYS A 133 -1.51 -11.09 -2.79
C LYS A 133 -2.08 -10.42 -1.55
N ILE A 134 -3.40 -10.18 -1.49
CA ILE A 134 -4.04 -9.59 -0.31
C ILE A 134 -3.78 -10.48 0.93
N LYS A 135 -3.92 -11.80 0.79
CA LYS A 135 -3.62 -12.75 1.87
C LYS A 135 -2.18 -12.62 2.37
N ASP A 136 -1.20 -12.57 1.46
CA ASP A 136 0.22 -12.41 1.81
C ASP A 136 0.48 -11.11 2.58
N TYR A 137 -0.13 -9.99 2.18
CA TYR A 137 -0.02 -8.71 2.89
C TYR A 137 -0.60 -8.79 4.30
N VAL A 138 -1.79 -9.37 4.45
CA VAL A 138 -2.45 -9.48 5.75
C VAL A 138 -1.65 -10.40 6.68
N GLN A 139 -1.24 -11.58 6.20
CA GLN A 139 -0.48 -12.55 7.00
C GLN A 139 0.94 -12.08 7.31
N GLY A 140 1.62 -11.42 6.37
CA GLY A 140 2.99 -10.96 6.58
C GLY A 140 3.12 -9.75 7.50
N LEU A 141 2.05 -8.97 7.68
CA LEU A 141 2.06 -7.74 8.46
C LEU A 141 1.29 -7.84 9.78
N GLN A 142 0.48 -8.89 9.97
CA GLN A 142 -0.17 -9.17 11.24
C GLN A 142 0.63 -10.24 12.00
N LYS A 143 1.33 -9.81 13.06
CA LYS A 143 2.16 -10.70 13.90
C LYS A 143 1.48 -11.18 15.17
N THR A 144 0.50 -10.44 15.67
CA THR A 144 -0.19 -10.69 16.94
C THR A 144 -1.61 -11.19 16.70
N ASP A 145 -2.27 -11.62 17.77
CA ASP A 145 -3.67 -12.03 17.75
C ASP A 145 -4.61 -10.84 17.45
N ASP A 146 -4.15 -9.63 17.72
CA ASP A 146 -4.88 -8.41 17.38
C ASP A 146 -4.97 -8.23 15.86
N LEU A 147 -6.20 -8.27 15.36
CA LEU A 147 -6.45 -8.20 13.93
C LEU A 147 -6.22 -6.79 13.39
N ILE A 148 -5.41 -6.68 12.34
CA ILE A 148 -5.26 -5.44 11.60
C ILE A 148 -6.57 -5.07 10.89
N SER A 149 -6.98 -3.80 11.01
CA SER A 149 -8.17 -3.26 10.34
C SER A 149 -7.99 -3.32 8.82
N LEU A 150 -9.00 -3.81 8.08
CA LEU A 150 -8.91 -3.96 6.63
C LEU A 150 -9.89 -3.01 5.93
N LYS A 151 -9.36 -2.15 5.06
CA LYS A 151 -10.16 -1.26 4.23
C LYS A 151 -9.90 -1.53 2.76
N PHE A 152 -10.96 -1.77 2.00
CA PHE A 152 -10.87 -2.00 0.57
C PHE A 152 -11.60 -0.88 -0.17
N LYS A 153 -10.90 -0.17 -1.05
CA LYS A 153 -11.45 0.87 -1.91
C LYS A 153 -11.51 0.33 -3.33
N PHE A 154 -12.71 0.11 -3.84
CA PHE A 154 -12.94 -0.45 -5.17
C PHE A 154 -13.38 0.64 -6.13
N GLY A 155 -12.68 0.71 -7.27
CA GLY A 155 -13.25 1.29 -8.47
C GLY A 155 -14.54 0.55 -8.85
N LYS A 156 -15.47 1.27 -9.48
CA LYS A 156 -16.68 0.69 -10.03
C LYS A 156 -16.36 -0.45 -11.00
N GLY A 157 -15.40 -0.23 -11.91
CA GLY A 157 -15.03 -1.12 -13.00
C GLY A 157 -16.23 -1.82 -13.65
N ILE A 158 -16.06 -3.12 -13.94
CA ILE A 158 -17.14 -3.98 -14.43
C ILE A 158 -17.84 -4.64 -13.25
N LEU A 159 -19.14 -4.36 -13.07
CA LEU A 159 -19.89 -4.73 -11.86
C LEU A 159 -19.82 -6.22 -11.49
N PRO A 160 -20.00 -7.18 -12.42
CA PRO A 160 -19.82 -8.60 -12.11
C PRO A 160 -18.43 -8.94 -11.57
N ILE A 161 -17.38 -8.29 -12.11
CA ILE A 161 -15.99 -8.52 -11.70
C ILE A 161 -15.78 -7.97 -10.29
N THR A 162 -16.15 -6.72 -10.05
CA THR A 162 -16.00 -6.05 -8.74
C THR A 162 -16.77 -6.82 -7.65
N ARG A 163 -18.02 -7.21 -7.92
CA ARG A 163 -18.83 -7.99 -6.97
C ARG A 163 -18.19 -9.34 -6.64
N ASN A 164 -17.69 -10.05 -7.65
CA ASN A 164 -17.03 -11.33 -7.48
C ASN A 164 -15.75 -11.19 -6.62
N LEU A 165 -14.94 -10.15 -6.86
CA LEU A 165 -13.75 -9.88 -6.04
C LEU A 165 -14.09 -9.58 -4.58
N ILE A 166 -15.10 -8.74 -4.34
CA ILE A 166 -15.58 -8.44 -2.99
C ILE A 166 -16.04 -9.71 -2.28
N ASN A 167 -16.82 -10.57 -2.96
CA ASN A 167 -17.27 -11.84 -2.39
C ASN A 167 -16.08 -12.76 -2.03
N SER A 168 -15.08 -12.86 -2.90
CA SER A 168 -13.88 -13.67 -2.64
C SER A 168 -13.08 -13.16 -1.44
N ILE A 169 -12.89 -11.84 -1.32
CA ILE A 169 -12.19 -11.22 -0.18
C ILE A 169 -13.01 -11.40 1.10
N TYR A 170 -14.32 -11.18 1.04
CA TYR A 170 -15.19 -11.38 2.19
C TYR A 170 -15.15 -12.82 2.69
N SER A 171 -15.20 -13.79 1.78
CA SER A 171 -15.09 -15.22 2.11
C SER A 171 -13.74 -15.54 2.77
N LEU A 172 -12.65 -14.99 2.23
CA LEU A 172 -11.30 -15.17 2.77
C LEU A 172 -11.16 -14.63 4.20
N PHE A 173 -11.83 -13.53 4.52
CA PHE A 173 -11.72 -12.85 5.82
C PHE A 173 -13.05 -12.79 6.59
N LYS A 174 -13.93 -13.78 6.41
CA LYS A 174 -15.31 -13.78 6.95
C LYS A 174 -15.39 -13.62 8.47
N ASN A 175 -14.33 -13.98 9.19
CA ASN A 175 -14.26 -13.89 10.65
C ASN A 175 -13.77 -12.50 11.15
N ARG A 176 -13.57 -11.53 10.26
CA ARG A 176 -13.11 -10.18 10.63
C ARG A 176 -14.28 -9.21 10.70
N SER A 177 -14.50 -8.63 11.86
CA SER A 177 -15.55 -7.61 12.09
C SER A 177 -15.17 -6.22 11.57
N ASP A 178 -13.90 -5.83 11.64
CA ASP A 178 -13.41 -4.50 11.20
C ASP A 178 -12.90 -4.50 9.76
N MET A 179 -13.67 -5.12 8.85
CA MET A 179 -13.41 -5.10 7.41
C MET A 179 -14.44 -4.21 6.72
N LYS A 180 -13.96 -3.22 5.96
CA LYS A 180 -14.82 -2.24 5.27
C LYS A 180 -14.55 -2.21 3.77
N PHE A 181 -15.63 -2.14 2.99
CA PHE A 181 -15.56 -1.99 1.54
C PHE A 181 -16.13 -0.64 1.14
N TYR A 182 -15.42 0.09 0.30
CA TYR A 182 -15.81 1.39 -0.22
C TYR A 182 -15.89 1.33 -1.74
N LEU A 183 -17.02 1.71 -2.31
CA LEU A 183 -17.15 1.92 -3.75
C LEU A 183 -16.84 3.36 -4.10
N ILE A 184 -15.91 3.53 -5.03
CA ILE A 184 -15.39 4.83 -5.47
C ILE A 184 -16.00 5.18 -6.82
N ASP A 185 -16.53 6.40 -6.96
CA ASP A 185 -16.88 6.95 -8.26
C ASP A 185 -15.60 7.26 -9.05
N GLU A 186 -15.46 6.68 -10.24
CA GLU A 186 -14.31 6.85 -11.13
C GLU A 186 -14.46 8.05 -12.09
N SER A 187 -15.52 8.84 -11.96
CA SER A 187 -15.75 9.99 -12.83
C SER A 187 -14.53 10.93 -12.88
N LYS A 188 -14.05 11.30 -14.08
CA LYS A 188 -12.84 12.11 -14.29
C LYS A 188 -11.48 11.43 -14.00
N SER A 189 -11.43 10.16 -13.57
CA SER A 189 -10.16 9.45 -13.31
C SER A 189 -9.27 9.31 -14.55
N SER A 190 -9.88 9.20 -15.75
CA SER A 190 -9.19 9.04 -17.03
C SER A 190 -8.44 10.29 -17.53
N LYS A 191 -8.67 11.46 -16.93
CA LYS A 191 -8.01 12.73 -17.33
C LYS A 191 -6.73 13.03 -16.54
N ILE A 192 -6.45 12.27 -15.48
CA ILE A 192 -5.34 12.55 -14.57
C ILE A 192 -4.06 11.89 -15.10
N LYS A 193 -3.23 12.71 -15.74
CA LYS A 193 -1.92 12.32 -16.28
C LYS A 193 -0.84 12.48 -15.20
N ILE A 194 -0.45 11.39 -14.54
CA ILE A 194 0.72 11.36 -13.65
C ILE A 194 1.98 11.19 -14.52
N TYR A 195 2.38 12.22 -15.25
CA TYR A 195 3.61 12.21 -16.05
C TYR A 195 4.66 13.11 -15.41
N LYS A 196 5.65 12.54 -14.69
CA LYS A 196 6.93 13.23 -14.38
C LYS A 196 8.13 12.26 -14.32
N LYS A 197 9.30 12.82 -14.68
CA LYS A 197 10.58 12.25 -15.13
C LYS A 197 11.32 11.23 -14.22
N LYS A 198 10.81 10.83 -13.04
CA LYS A 198 11.61 10.05 -12.07
C LYS A 198 11.05 8.69 -11.65
N ARG A 199 9.75 8.41 -11.83
CA ARG A 199 9.16 7.11 -11.47
C ARG A 199 7.99 6.79 -12.40
N LYS A 200 8.14 5.77 -13.25
CA LYS A 200 7.09 5.32 -14.17
C LYS A 200 6.20 4.33 -13.42
N ILE A 201 5.04 4.77 -12.96
CA ILE A 201 4.03 3.87 -12.39
C ILE A 201 3.23 3.26 -13.54
N PRO A 202 3.00 1.94 -13.56
CA PRO A 202 2.14 1.29 -14.53
C PRO A 202 0.74 1.90 -14.56
N LYS A 203 0.10 1.92 -15.74
CA LYS A 203 -1.21 2.57 -15.94
C LYS A 203 -2.27 2.12 -14.93
N HIS A 204 -2.36 0.82 -14.66
CA HIS A 204 -3.37 0.26 -13.77
C HIS A 204 -3.11 0.63 -12.30
N GLU A 205 -1.85 0.65 -11.88
CA GLU A 205 -1.46 1.15 -10.56
C GLU A 205 -1.73 2.67 -10.43
N ALA A 206 -1.51 3.45 -11.49
CA ALA A 206 -1.84 4.86 -11.49
C ALA A 206 -3.36 5.10 -11.33
N SER A 207 -4.21 4.29 -11.95
CA SER A 207 -5.66 4.32 -11.70
C SER A 207 -5.99 4.02 -10.25
N ALA A 208 -5.46 2.94 -9.69
CA ALA A 208 -5.68 2.57 -8.28
C ALA A 208 -5.18 3.66 -7.31
N LEU A 209 -4.12 4.39 -7.66
CA LEU A 209 -3.66 5.56 -6.92
C LEU A 209 -4.64 6.73 -7.00
N VAL A 210 -5.22 7.01 -8.17
CA VAL A 210 -6.26 8.04 -8.27
C VAL A 210 -7.48 7.69 -7.42
N LEU A 211 -7.90 6.42 -7.41
CA LEU A 211 -9.03 5.95 -6.62
C LEU A 211 -8.79 6.07 -5.12
N SER A 212 -7.55 5.89 -4.65
CA SER A 212 -7.25 5.92 -3.23
C SER A 212 -7.48 7.30 -2.62
N PHE A 213 -7.37 8.38 -3.38
CA PHE A 213 -7.60 9.76 -2.91
C PHE A 213 -9.06 10.18 -2.82
N ARG A 214 -10.00 9.34 -3.25
CA ARG A 214 -11.42 9.71 -3.35
C ARG A 214 -12.21 9.17 -2.18
N ASP A 215 -13.23 9.91 -1.77
CA ASP A 215 -14.23 9.38 -0.85
C ASP A 215 -15.03 8.28 -1.55
N GLY A 216 -15.37 7.27 -0.77
CA GLY A 216 -16.20 6.16 -1.20
C GLY A 216 -17.46 6.04 -0.41
N ILE A 217 -18.38 5.24 -0.93
CA ILE A 217 -19.58 4.84 -0.20
C ILE A 217 -19.29 3.48 0.40
N GLU A 218 -19.45 3.38 1.72
CA GLU A 218 -19.32 2.12 2.41
C GLU A 218 -20.43 1.16 1.95
N VAL A 219 -20.03 -0.06 1.58
CA VAL A 219 -20.94 -1.11 1.13
C VAL A 219 -20.63 -2.42 1.84
N ASN A 220 -21.63 -3.28 1.92
CA ASN A 220 -21.48 -4.69 2.24
C ASN A 220 -22.03 -5.53 1.07
N ILE A 221 -21.96 -6.86 1.18
CA ILE A 221 -22.41 -7.77 0.11
C ILE A 221 -23.89 -7.54 -0.25
N LEU A 222 -24.73 -7.22 0.75
CA LEU A 222 -26.16 -7.02 0.57
C LEU A 222 -26.49 -5.62 0.00
N SER A 223 -25.75 -4.59 0.42
CA SER A 223 -25.97 -3.20 0.03
C SER A 223 -25.22 -2.78 -1.24
N PHE A 224 -24.40 -3.66 -1.83
CA PHE A 224 -23.60 -3.38 -3.02
C PHE A 224 -24.41 -2.79 -4.18
N GLN A 225 -25.57 -3.39 -4.51
CA GLN A 225 -26.43 -2.90 -5.60
C GLN A 225 -26.98 -1.50 -5.31
N ASN A 226 -27.31 -1.20 -4.05
CA ASN A 226 -27.79 0.12 -3.63
C ASN A 226 -26.67 1.16 -3.69
N GLY A 227 -25.45 0.80 -3.28
CA GLY A 227 -24.26 1.65 -3.42
C GLY A 227 -24.01 2.05 -4.87
N ILE A 228 -24.15 1.12 -5.82
CA ILE A 228 -24.02 1.39 -7.26
C ILE A 228 -25.11 2.33 -7.77
N LYS A 229 -26.38 2.11 -7.39
CA LYS A 229 -27.49 2.99 -7.76
C LYS A 229 -27.25 4.43 -7.27
N TYR A 230 -26.78 4.57 -6.03
CA TYR A 230 -26.46 5.87 -5.45
C TYR A 230 -25.30 6.57 -6.18
N ILE A 231 -24.23 5.86 -6.54
CA ILE A 231 -23.12 6.45 -7.32
C ILE A 231 -23.64 6.99 -8.66
N ASN A 232 -24.49 6.21 -9.34
CA ASN A 232 -25.08 6.62 -10.61
C ASN A 232 -26.02 7.82 -10.47
N SER A 233 -26.84 7.88 -9.41
CA SER A 233 -27.75 9.02 -9.18
C SER A 233 -27.00 10.30 -8.79
N LYS A 234 -25.94 10.20 -7.98
CA LYS A 234 -25.08 11.33 -7.64
C LYS A 234 -24.38 11.90 -8.88
N LYS A 235 -24.00 11.05 -9.84
CA LYS A 235 -23.44 11.48 -11.13
C LYS A 235 -24.46 12.28 -11.95
N LEU A 236 -25.72 11.84 -12.00
CA LEU A 236 -26.83 12.58 -12.63
C LEU A 236 -27.03 13.95 -11.97
N ASN A 237 -27.04 14.02 -10.64
CA ASN A 237 -27.23 15.28 -9.92
C ASN A 237 -26.03 16.24 -10.07
N LYS A 238 -24.80 15.71 -10.12
CA LYS A 238 -23.57 16.53 -10.28
C LYS A 238 -23.41 17.06 -11.72
N GLN A 239 -23.95 16.38 -12.73
CA GLN A 239 -24.00 16.90 -14.11
C GLN A 239 -24.92 18.11 -14.25
N ASN A 240 -25.97 18.20 -13.41
CA ASN A 240 -26.88 19.35 -13.40
C ASN A 240 -26.35 20.55 -12.59
N LEU A 241 -25.28 20.38 -11.80
CA LEU A 241 -24.74 21.40 -10.89
C LEU A 241 -23.44 22.07 -11.37
N LEU A 242 -22.86 21.66 -12.50
CA LEU A 242 -21.54 22.12 -12.96
C LEU A 242 -21.61 23.09 -14.15
N ALA A 243 -22.46 24.12 -14.04
CA ALA A 243 -22.44 25.28 -14.93
C ALA A 243 -21.61 26.46 -14.38
N GLU A 244 -21.07 26.38 -13.15
CA GLU A 244 -20.45 27.57 -12.54
C GLU A 244 -19.11 27.30 -11.85
N ASN A 245 -18.16 28.17 -12.22
CA ASN A 245 -17.04 28.69 -11.45
C ASN A 245 -15.76 27.84 -11.33
N ILE A 246 -14.75 28.24 -12.12
CA ILE A 246 -13.33 28.09 -11.78
C ILE A 246 -12.65 29.43 -11.99
N GLU A 247 -12.41 30.17 -10.92
CA GLU A 247 -11.30 31.11 -10.83
C GLU A 247 -10.71 31.10 -9.41
N ASN A 248 -9.38 31.30 -9.38
CA ASN A 248 -8.52 31.64 -8.26
C ASN A 248 -8.09 30.54 -7.27
N SER A 249 -6.82 30.15 -7.35
CA SER A 249 -5.85 30.45 -6.26
C SER A 249 -4.42 30.05 -6.63
N ASN A 250 -3.50 30.98 -6.41
CA ASN A 250 -2.05 30.82 -6.55
C ASN A 250 -1.50 30.05 -5.32
N ASN A 251 -0.58 29.10 -5.56
CA ASN A 251 0.07 28.16 -4.62
C ASN A 251 -0.66 26.84 -4.28
N ILE A 252 -1.46 26.33 -5.21
CA ILE A 252 -2.01 24.97 -5.12
C ILE A 252 -0.97 23.96 -5.63
N LEU A 253 -0.59 22.99 -4.78
CA LEU A 253 0.12 21.79 -5.25
C LEU A 253 -0.77 21.03 -6.23
N SER A 254 -0.23 20.70 -7.40
CA SER A 254 -0.92 19.88 -8.39
C SER A 254 -1.20 18.47 -7.84
N PHE A 255 -2.23 17.81 -8.36
CA PHE A 255 -2.51 16.40 -8.03
C PHE A 255 -1.25 15.52 -8.17
N GLY A 256 -0.45 15.75 -9.22
CA GLY A 256 0.78 14.99 -9.46
C GLY A 256 1.82 15.15 -8.34
N GLU A 257 1.94 16.34 -7.76
CA GLU A 257 2.87 16.60 -6.65
C GLU A 257 2.38 15.98 -5.34
N ILE A 258 1.07 16.02 -5.09
CA ILE A 258 0.46 15.34 -3.93
C ILE A 258 0.68 13.82 -4.06
N ALA A 259 0.38 13.25 -5.23
CA ALA A 259 0.60 11.84 -5.52
C ALA A 259 2.07 11.44 -5.33
N GLU A 260 3.01 12.24 -5.82
CA GLU A 260 4.45 11.99 -5.64
C GLU A 260 4.87 12.02 -4.16
N LYS A 261 4.34 12.96 -3.37
CA LYS A 261 4.61 13.00 -1.92
C LYS A 261 4.10 11.74 -1.23
N VAL A 262 2.92 11.27 -1.58
CA VAL A 262 2.32 10.04 -1.03
C VAL A 262 3.15 8.80 -1.40
N LEU A 263 3.51 8.64 -2.66
CA LEU A 263 4.33 7.51 -3.14
C LEU A 263 5.74 7.45 -2.55
N ASN A 264 6.23 8.60 -2.07
CA ASN A 264 7.50 8.73 -1.37
C ASN A 264 7.35 8.64 0.16
N GLY A 265 6.13 8.41 0.67
CA GLY A 265 5.85 8.32 2.11
C GLY A 265 6.01 9.64 2.86
N LYS A 266 6.01 10.78 2.16
CA LYS A 266 6.13 12.13 2.75
C LYS A 266 4.79 12.70 3.22
N LEU A 267 3.68 12.13 2.75
CA LEU A 267 2.32 12.54 3.04
C LEU A 267 1.47 11.28 3.20
N SER A 268 0.57 11.28 4.16
CA SER A 268 -0.37 10.17 4.35
C SER A 268 -1.53 10.24 3.36
N LEU A 269 -2.29 9.15 3.25
CA LEU A 269 -3.45 9.09 2.36
C LEU A 269 -4.59 9.99 2.86
N SER A 270 -4.83 10.07 4.16
CA SER A 270 -5.83 10.99 4.72
C SER A 270 -5.45 12.46 4.51
N GLU A 271 -4.21 12.85 4.82
CA GLU A 271 -3.70 14.22 4.60
C GLU A 271 -3.83 14.62 3.13
N SER A 272 -3.42 13.74 2.20
CA SER A 272 -3.52 14.01 0.75
C SER A 272 -4.96 14.11 0.26
N THR A 273 -5.88 13.30 0.80
CA THR A 273 -7.30 13.35 0.47
C THR A 273 -7.92 14.67 0.92
N GLU A 274 -7.59 15.15 2.12
CA GLU A 274 -8.04 16.45 2.63
C GLU A 274 -7.50 17.61 1.78
N MET A 275 -6.20 17.58 1.45
CA MET A 275 -5.60 18.56 0.56
C MET A 275 -6.35 18.62 -0.77
N LEU A 276 -6.63 17.48 -1.41
CA LEU A 276 -7.34 17.43 -2.70
C LEU A 276 -8.79 17.92 -2.63
N LYS A 277 -9.49 17.70 -1.50
CA LYS A 277 -10.85 18.24 -1.29
C LYS A 277 -10.85 19.76 -1.30
N ASN A 278 -9.87 20.37 -0.64
CA ASN A 278 -9.71 21.83 -0.63
C ASN A 278 -9.41 22.40 -2.03
N LEU A 279 -8.92 21.57 -2.95
CA LEU A 279 -8.68 21.93 -4.36
C LEU A 279 -9.90 21.72 -5.28
N LYS A 280 -11.06 21.34 -4.74
CA LYS A 280 -12.29 21.02 -5.49
C LYS A 280 -12.12 19.95 -6.59
N TYR A 281 -11.28 18.94 -6.36
CA TYR A 281 -11.12 17.80 -7.28
C TYR A 281 -12.26 16.77 -7.20
#